data_AF-A0A357I0Z2-F1
#
_entry.id   AF-A0A357I0Z2-F1
#
_cell.length_a   1.000
_cell.length_b   1.000
_cell.length_c   1.000
_cell.angle_alpha   90.00
_cell.angle_beta   90.00
_cell.angle_gamma   90.00
#
_symmetry.space_group_name_H-M   'P 1'
#
loop_
_entity.id
_entity.type
_entity.pdbx_description
1 polymer ?
#
loop_
_entity_poly.entity_id
_entity_poly.type
_entity_poly.pdbx_seq_one_letter_code
_entity_poly.pdbx_strand_id
1 'polypeptide(L)'
;HTRWATHGDVTEANAHPHTSSDGKISLVHNGVIENYTGMKEFLIEKGYTFQSETDSEALCNLIAYHYKKEPKDGPKNPFLEAVRKSLRHVEGTYGIAVICPDFPDELIGARKGSPLIIGIGKGENLLASDVNAITHCTQNVVYLNDNEVVHLQNNDFSITTVSSKNVEAVIHKVDWDTSEAELGDYDHFMQKEI
;
A
#
# COMPACT_ATOMS: atom_id res chain seq x y z
N HIS A 1 3.85 -9.38 -3.02
CA HIS A 1 3.00 -8.69 -4.01
C HIS A 1 3.04 -9.48 -5.31
N THR A 2 1.89 -9.81 -5.90
CA THR A 2 1.79 -10.44 -7.23
C THR A 2 1.40 -9.37 -8.24
N ARG A 3 2.24 -9.15 -9.26
CA ARG A 3 2.09 -8.02 -10.19
C ARG A 3 1.39 -8.44 -11.48
N TRP A 4 0.33 -7.72 -11.84
CA TRP A 4 -0.19 -7.68 -13.21
C TRP A 4 0.35 -6.44 -13.92
N ALA A 5 1.21 -6.60 -14.92
CA ALA A 5 1.91 -5.48 -15.54
C ALA A 5 0.95 -4.59 -16.36
N THR A 6 0.90 -3.30 -16.03
CA THR A 6 0.17 -2.25 -16.77
C THR A 6 1.13 -1.25 -17.45
N HIS A 7 2.26 -0.93 -16.79
CA HIS A 7 3.34 -0.10 -17.30
C HIS A 7 4.68 -0.84 -17.28
N GLY A 8 5.45 -0.78 -18.37
CA GLY A 8 6.74 -1.47 -18.49
C GLY A 8 6.63 -2.99 -18.61
N ASP A 9 7.67 -3.61 -19.14
CA ASP A 9 7.73 -5.05 -19.39
C ASP A 9 7.74 -5.89 -18.11
N VAL A 10 7.53 -7.21 -18.25
CA VAL A 10 7.64 -8.18 -17.16
C VAL A 10 9.12 -8.48 -16.90
N THR A 11 9.75 -7.67 -16.05
CA THR A 11 11.16 -7.78 -15.68
C THR A 11 11.33 -7.74 -14.15
N GLU A 12 12.47 -8.21 -13.65
CA GLU A 12 12.81 -8.13 -12.23
C GLU A 12 12.86 -6.68 -11.73
N ALA A 13 13.40 -5.76 -12.54
CA ALA A 13 13.46 -4.34 -12.21
C ALA A 13 12.07 -3.67 -12.09
N ASN A 14 11.07 -4.18 -12.82
CA ASN A 14 9.69 -3.70 -12.76
C ASN A 14 8.85 -4.45 -11.70
N ALA A 15 9.41 -5.44 -11.00
CA ALA A 15 8.70 -6.16 -9.96
C ALA A 15 8.61 -5.33 -8.67
N HIS A 16 7.52 -5.51 -7.93
CA HIS A 16 7.37 -4.94 -6.60
C HIS A 16 8.04 -5.84 -5.54
N PRO A 17 8.55 -5.30 -4.42
CA PRO A 17 8.47 -3.88 -4.03
C PRO A 17 9.46 -2.99 -4.79
N HIS A 18 9.07 -1.75 -5.03
CA HIS A 18 10.04 -0.71 -5.40
C HIS A 18 10.69 -0.13 -4.15
N THR A 19 11.91 0.35 -4.31
CA THR A 19 12.66 1.07 -3.28
C THR A 19 13.07 2.43 -3.84
N SER A 20 12.96 3.48 -3.04
CA SER A 20 13.37 4.82 -3.46
C SER A 20 14.87 4.90 -3.72
N SER A 21 15.29 5.86 -4.54
CA SER A 21 16.69 6.05 -4.94
C SER A 21 17.67 6.25 -3.77
N ASP A 22 17.18 6.73 -2.63
CA ASP A 22 17.93 6.91 -1.38
C ASP A 22 17.81 5.73 -0.41
N GLY A 23 17.08 4.69 -0.77
CA GLY A 23 16.86 3.48 0.04
C GLY A 23 15.94 3.67 1.24
N LYS A 24 15.27 4.83 1.39
CA LYS A 24 14.48 5.16 2.59
C LYS A 24 13.03 4.71 2.54
N ILE A 25 12.46 4.49 1.37
CA ILE A 25 11.06 4.10 1.22
C ILE A 25 11.01 2.84 0.39
N SER A 26 10.21 1.87 0.83
CA SER A 26 9.85 0.72 0.00
C SER A 26 8.34 0.57 -0.08
N LEU A 27 7.84 0.28 -1.28
CA LEU A 27 6.42 0.39 -1.61
C LEU A 27 5.98 -0.75 -2.53
N VAL A 28 4.81 -1.31 -2.22
CA VAL A 28 4.03 -2.15 -3.13
C VAL A 28 2.74 -1.41 -3.50
N HIS A 29 2.24 -1.63 -4.71
CA HIS A 29 1.13 -0.85 -5.27
C HIS A 29 0.25 -1.69 -6.20
N ASN A 30 -1.05 -1.70 -5.91
CA ASN A 30 -2.09 -2.12 -6.83
C ASN A 30 -2.83 -0.88 -7.34
N GLY A 31 -2.91 -0.68 -8.65
CA GLY A 31 -3.53 0.50 -9.23
C GLY A 31 -2.74 1.06 -10.39
N VAL A 32 -3.05 2.30 -10.77
CA VAL A 32 -2.39 3.05 -11.83
C VAL A 32 -2.27 4.51 -11.42
N ILE A 33 -1.04 5.03 -11.36
CA ILE A 33 -0.75 6.46 -11.15
C ILE A 33 -0.68 7.15 -12.51
N GLU A 34 -1.75 7.83 -12.89
CA GLU A 34 -1.93 8.35 -14.26
C GLU A 34 -0.97 9.50 -14.59
N ASN A 35 -0.60 10.30 -13.59
CA ASN A 35 0.29 11.45 -13.75
C ASN A 35 1.76 11.16 -13.39
N TYR A 36 2.19 9.89 -13.44
CA TYR A 36 3.54 9.47 -13.06
C TYR A 36 4.66 10.08 -13.92
N THR A 37 4.41 10.33 -15.21
CA THR A 37 5.41 10.95 -16.11
C THR A 37 5.84 12.33 -15.60
N GLY A 38 4.86 13.18 -15.23
CA GLY A 38 5.15 14.50 -14.67
C GLY A 38 5.83 14.42 -13.30
N MET A 39 5.47 13.42 -12.48
CA MET A 39 6.18 13.16 -11.22
C MET A 39 7.65 12.76 -11.47
N LYS A 40 7.89 11.87 -12.44
CA LYS A 40 9.22 11.38 -12.79
C LYS A 40 10.11 12.50 -13.31
N GLU A 41 9.61 13.32 -14.22
CA GLU A 41 10.32 14.51 -14.73
C GLU A 41 10.74 15.45 -13.59
N PHE A 42 9.79 15.80 -12.72
CA PHE A 42 10.04 16.63 -11.55
C PHE A 42 11.12 16.04 -10.63
N LEU A 43 11.07 14.73 -10.36
CA LEU A 43 12.01 14.05 -9.46
C LEU A 43 13.41 13.96 -10.08
N ILE A 44 13.53 13.75 -11.39
CA ILE A 44 14.81 13.80 -12.10
C ILE A 44 15.45 15.18 -11.96
N GLU A 45 14.69 16.27 -12.09
CA GLU A 45 15.19 17.63 -11.84
C GLU A 45 15.65 17.84 -10.39
N LYS A 46 15.11 17.07 -9.43
CA LYS A 46 15.57 17.06 -8.02
C LYS A 46 16.73 16.11 -7.75
N GLY A 47 17.26 15.45 -8.79
CA GLY A 47 18.41 14.55 -8.70
C GLY A 47 18.07 13.13 -8.28
N TYR A 48 16.81 12.69 -8.39
CA TYR A 48 16.43 11.30 -8.17
C TYR A 48 16.76 10.45 -9.39
N THR A 49 17.22 9.23 -9.15
CA THR A 49 17.42 8.19 -10.17
C THR A 49 16.24 7.22 -10.19
N PHE A 50 16.07 6.55 -11.33
CA PHE A 50 15.03 5.55 -11.56
C PHE A 50 15.67 4.29 -12.14
N GLN A 51 15.23 3.14 -11.65
CA GLN A 51 15.69 1.81 -12.04
C GLN A 51 14.62 1.04 -12.80
N SER A 52 13.39 1.53 -12.82
CA SER A 52 12.24 0.92 -13.47
C SER A 52 11.50 1.91 -14.38
N GLU A 53 10.56 1.35 -15.14
CA GLU A 53 9.65 2.09 -16.01
C GLU A 53 8.26 2.25 -15.38
N THR A 54 8.06 1.79 -14.15
CA THR A 54 6.75 1.74 -13.52
C THR A 54 6.36 3.07 -12.92
N ASP A 55 5.05 3.32 -12.95
CA ASP A 55 4.39 4.41 -12.25
C ASP A 55 4.57 4.32 -10.72
N SER A 56 4.63 3.09 -10.19
CA SER A 56 4.90 2.81 -8.78
C SER A 56 6.25 3.35 -8.29
N GLU A 57 7.32 3.28 -9.09
CA GLU A 57 8.63 3.82 -8.70
C GLU A 57 8.58 5.35 -8.57
N ALA A 58 7.83 6.04 -9.43
CA ALA A 58 7.63 7.49 -9.34
C ALA A 58 6.94 7.88 -8.03
N LEU A 59 5.90 7.15 -7.63
CA LEU A 59 5.26 7.37 -6.33
C LEU A 59 6.23 7.09 -5.16
N CYS A 60 7.00 5.99 -5.24
CA CYS A 60 7.99 5.63 -4.21
C CYS A 60 9.03 6.75 -4.01
N ASN A 61 9.60 7.27 -5.10
CA ASN A 61 10.54 8.39 -5.06
C ASN A 61 9.89 9.70 -4.60
N LEU A 62 8.61 9.95 -4.94
CA LEU A 62 7.88 11.13 -4.46
C LEU A 62 7.69 11.11 -2.93
N ILE A 63 7.39 9.94 -2.36
CA ILE A 63 7.34 9.75 -0.89
C ILE A 63 8.70 10.03 -0.27
N ALA A 64 9.80 9.51 -0.83
CA ALA A 64 11.14 9.81 -0.34
C ALA A 64 11.47 11.32 -0.41
N TYR A 65 11.06 12.00 -1.48
CA TYR A 65 11.21 13.45 -1.63
C TYR A 65 10.49 14.24 -0.55
N HIS A 66 9.25 13.88 -0.22
CA HIS A 66 8.53 14.51 0.88
C HIS A 66 9.14 14.15 2.24
N TYR A 67 9.51 12.88 2.45
CA TYR A 67 10.12 12.39 3.68
C TYR A 67 11.40 13.14 4.04
N LYS A 68 12.30 13.37 3.07
CA LYS A 68 13.52 14.15 3.26
C LYS A 68 13.28 15.59 3.73
N LYS A 69 12.07 16.13 3.48
CA LYS A 69 11.68 17.50 3.85
C LYS A 69 10.86 17.57 5.14
N GLU A 70 10.45 16.44 5.70
CA GLU A 70 9.70 16.45 6.95
C GLU A 70 10.60 16.82 8.13
N PRO A 71 10.14 17.72 9.03
CA PRO A 71 10.85 17.98 10.28
C PRO A 71 10.92 16.71 11.13
N LYS A 72 12.13 16.31 11.53
CA LYS A 72 12.34 15.12 12.38
C LYS A 72 11.91 15.34 13.82
N ASP A 73 12.09 16.55 14.33
CA ASP A 73 11.73 16.94 15.71
C ASP A 73 10.34 17.60 15.79
N GLY A 74 9.49 17.32 14.79
CA GLY A 74 8.13 17.86 14.72
C GLY A 74 7.13 17.09 15.60
N PRO A 75 5.94 17.66 15.85
CA PRO A 75 4.89 16.98 16.62
C PRO A 75 4.19 15.85 15.85
N LYS A 76 4.55 15.64 14.58
CA LYS A 76 3.92 14.66 13.69
C LYS A 76 4.93 13.61 13.26
N ASN A 77 4.45 12.39 13.03
CA ASN A 77 5.26 11.33 12.46
C ASN A 77 5.66 11.70 11.01
N PRO A 78 6.97 11.85 10.71
CA PRO A 78 7.44 12.31 9.40
C PRO A 78 7.19 11.27 8.30
N PHE A 79 7.20 9.97 8.62
CA PHE A 79 6.91 8.93 7.65
C PHE A 79 5.45 8.99 7.20
N LEU A 80 4.51 9.09 8.14
CA LEU A 80 3.09 9.24 7.87
C LEU A 80 2.78 10.50 7.05
N GLU A 81 3.35 11.63 7.44
CA GLU A 81 3.08 12.90 6.74
C GLU A 81 3.69 12.93 5.33
N ALA A 82 4.84 12.28 5.12
CA ALA A 82 5.44 12.13 3.79
C ALA A 82 4.52 11.37 2.83
N VAL A 83 3.98 10.22 3.26
CA VAL A 83 3.04 9.44 2.45
C VAL A 83 1.82 10.28 2.10
N ARG A 84 1.20 10.95 3.08
CA ARG A 84 0.01 11.79 2.84
C ARG A 84 0.27 12.93 1.87
N LYS A 85 1.41 13.61 2.02
CA LYS A 85 1.81 14.71 1.15
C LYS A 85 1.92 14.24 -0.30
N SER A 86 2.56 13.09 -0.53
CA SER A 86 2.66 12.49 -1.86
C SER A 86 1.30 12.15 -2.45
N LEU A 87 0.41 11.52 -1.67
CA LEU A 87 -0.90 11.08 -2.16
C LEU A 87 -1.83 12.23 -2.59
N ARG A 88 -1.59 13.46 -2.12
CA ARG A 88 -2.31 14.65 -2.60
C ARG A 88 -1.96 15.04 -4.04
N HIS A 89 -0.84 14.56 -4.56
CA HIS A 89 -0.39 14.82 -5.92
C HIS A 89 -0.79 13.70 -6.89
N VAL A 90 -1.41 12.61 -6.41
CA VAL A 90 -1.71 11.43 -7.22
C VAL A 90 -3.04 11.56 -7.97
N GLU A 91 -2.97 11.38 -9.28
CA GLU A 91 -4.11 11.13 -10.17
C GLU A 91 -4.17 9.64 -10.53
N GLY A 92 -5.38 9.09 -10.65
CA GLY A 92 -5.60 7.65 -10.82
C GLY A 92 -5.99 6.91 -9.54
N THR A 93 -5.65 5.62 -9.50
CA THR A 93 -6.04 4.65 -8.47
C THR A 93 -4.83 4.03 -7.79
N TYR A 94 -4.97 3.68 -6.52
CA TYR A 94 -3.92 3.03 -5.76
C TYR A 94 -4.48 2.25 -4.56
N GLY A 95 -3.79 1.18 -4.22
CA GLY A 95 -3.82 0.45 -2.96
C GLY A 95 -2.37 0.15 -2.63
N ILE A 96 -1.81 0.85 -1.64
CA ILE A 96 -0.38 0.80 -1.33
C ILE A 96 -0.13 0.29 0.06
N ALA A 97 1.04 -0.34 0.23
CA ALA A 97 1.66 -0.57 1.52
C ALA A 97 3.10 -0.05 1.46
N VAL A 98 3.49 0.73 2.45
CA VAL A 98 4.74 1.47 2.49
C VAL A 98 5.46 1.16 3.80
N ILE A 99 6.76 0.92 3.71
CA ILE A 99 7.65 0.72 4.86
C ILE A 99 8.86 1.65 4.77
N CYS A 100 9.45 1.97 5.93
CA CYS A 100 10.61 2.83 6.05
C CYS A 100 11.59 2.22 7.08
N PRO A 101 12.89 2.05 6.77
CA PRO A 101 13.85 1.47 7.70
C PRO A 101 14.12 2.36 8.93
N ASP A 102 13.77 3.65 8.86
CA ASP A 102 13.85 4.55 10.03
C ASP A 102 12.69 4.31 11.02
N PHE A 103 11.64 3.60 10.60
CA PHE A 103 10.44 3.26 11.37
C PHE A 103 10.11 1.75 11.20
N PRO A 104 10.96 0.85 11.74
CA PRO A 104 10.88 -0.59 11.44
C PRO A 104 9.60 -1.28 11.95
N ASP A 105 8.96 -0.72 12.97
CA ASP A 105 7.72 -1.24 13.56
C ASP A 105 6.45 -0.55 13.00
N GLU A 106 6.59 0.19 11.90
CA GLU A 106 5.50 0.94 11.29
C GLU A 106 5.25 0.53 9.83
N LEU A 107 3.97 0.44 9.47
CA LEU A 107 3.53 0.24 8.10
C LEU A 107 2.42 1.24 7.79
N ILE A 108 2.50 1.88 6.63
CA ILE A 108 1.45 2.79 6.16
C ILE A 108 0.74 2.15 4.97
N GLY A 109 -0.58 2.01 5.09
CA GLY A 109 -1.45 1.60 4.00
C GLY A 109 -2.30 2.78 3.55
N ALA A 110 -2.61 2.86 2.26
CA ALA A 110 -3.57 3.84 1.76
C ALA A 110 -4.26 3.35 0.49
N ARG A 111 -5.49 3.81 0.27
CA ARG A 111 -6.22 3.46 -0.96
C ARG A 111 -7.03 4.57 -1.58
N LYS A 112 -7.28 4.40 -2.89
CA LYS A 112 -8.22 5.14 -3.73
C LYS A 112 -8.53 4.28 -4.96
N GLY A 113 -9.75 3.79 -5.10
CA GLY A 113 -10.18 2.98 -6.25
C GLY A 113 -9.67 1.53 -6.28
N SER A 114 -8.62 1.17 -5.53
CA SER A 114 -8.16 -0.23 -5.38
C SER A 114 -8.46 -0.75 -3.96
N PRO A 115 -8.92 -2.00 -3.79
CA PRO A 115 -9.21 -2.56 -2.47
C PRO A 115 -8.00 -2.61 -1.54
N LEU A 116 -8.23 -2.32 -0.28
CA LEU A 116 -7.24 -2.47 0.80
C LEU A 116 -7.98 -2.71 2.13
N ILE A 117 -7.53 -3.74 2.85
CA ILE A 117 -8.22 -4.33 4.00
C ILE A 117 -7.19 -4.54 5.10
N ILE A 118 -7.55 -4.16 6.33
CA ILE A 118 -6.77 -4.44 7.53
C ILE A 118 -7.36 -5.70 8.18
N GLY A 119 -6.53 -6.70 8.46
CA GLY A 119 -6.88 -7.85 9.29
C GLY A 119 -6.42 -7.62 10.74
N ILE A 120 -7.32 -7.81 11.71
CA ILE A 120 -7.03 -7.64 13.14
C ILE A 120 -6.81 -9.02 13.76
N GLY A 121 -5.55 -9.42 13.92
CA GLY A 121 -5.14 -10.71 14.48
C GLY A 121 -4.93 -10.68 16.00
N LYS A 122 -4.34 -11.76 16.54
CA LYS A 122 -3.96 -11.83 17.96
C LYS A 122 -2.56 -11.26 18.16
N GLY A 123 -2.47 -9.97 18.47
CA GLY A 123 -1.19 -9.29 18.67
C GLY A 123 -0.43 -9.06 17.36
N GLU A 124 -1.17 -8.96 16.25
CA GLU A 124 -0.65 -8.58 14.95
C GLU A 124 -1.76 -7.87 14.15
N ASN A 125 -1.36 -7.00 13.23
CA ASN A 125 -2.25 -6.43 12.24
C ASN A 125 -1.69 -6.76 10.84
N LEU A 126 -2.58 -7.14 9.93
CA LEU A 126 -2.25 -7.55 8.57
C LEU A 126 -2.84 -6.55 7.59
N LEU A 127 -2.20 -6.38 6.42
CA LEU A 127 -2.71 -5.54 5.35
C LEU A 127 -2.75 -6.34 4.05
N ALA A 128 -3.92 -6.37 3.41
CA ALA A 128 -4.12 -7.14 2.18
C ALA A 128 -5.07 -6.43 1.21
N SER A 129 -4.97 -6.73 -0.08
CA SER A 129 -5.93 -6.27 -1.09
C SER A 129 -7.15 -7.17 -1.22
N ASP A 130 -7.10 -8.37 -0.65
CA ASP A 130 -8.19 -9.35 -0.69
C ASP A 130 -8.31 -10.01 0.69
N VAL A 131 -9.55 -10.23 1.13
CA VAL A 131 -9.85 -10.83 2.43
C VAL A 131 -9.33 -12.26 2.53
N ASN A 132 -9.34 -13.01 1.43
CA ASN A 132 -8.90 -14.40 1.39
C ASN A 132 -7.43 -14.58 1.75
N ALA A 133 -6.61 -13.54 1.57
CA ALA A 133 -5.21 -13.57 1.96
C ALA A 133 -4.99 -13.56 3.48
N ILE A 134 -6.02 -13.19 4.26
CA ILE A 134 -5.91 -12.99 5.72
C ILE A 134 -6.93 -13.79 6.53
N THR A 135 -7.90 -14.46 5.89
CA THR A 135 -8.96 -15.25 6.57
C THR A 135 -8.41 -16.35 7.46
N HIS A 136 -7.30 -16.98 7.08
CA HIS A 136 -6.64 -18.02 7.89
C HIS A 136 -5.99 -17.46 9.18
N CYS A 137 -5.69 -16.16 9.21
CA CYS A 137 -5.09 -15.50 10.37
C CYS A 137 -6.14 -14.84 11.26
N THR A 138 -7.19 -14.26 10.67
CA THR A 138 -8.26 -13.58 11.41
C THR A 138 -9.56 -13.47 10.61
N GLN A 139 -10.68 -13.46 11.34
CA GLN A 139 -12.02 -13.16 10.79
C GLN A 139 -12.41 -11.69 11.00
N ASN A 140 -11.66 -10.91 11.77
CA ASN A 140 -11.97 -9.50 12.02
C ASN A 140 -11.21 -8.63 11.04
N VAL A 141 -11.94 -7.84 10.25
CA VAL A 141 -11.36 -6.98 9.22
C VAL A 141 -11.92 -5.57 9.25
N VAL A 142 -11.14 -4.61 8.77
CA VAL A 142 -11.58 -3.24 8.51
C VAL A 142 -11.33 -2.93 7.05
N TYR A 143 -12.39 -2.57 6.33
CA TYR A 143 -12.30 -2.13 4.95
C TYR A 143 -11.98 -0.65 4.91
N LEU A 144 -10.89 -0.28 4.23
CA LEU A 144 -10.59 1.13 4.01
C LEU A 144 -11.49 1.71 2.92
N ASN A 145 -11.85 2.98 3.06
CA ASN A 145 -12.49 3.77 2.01
C ASN A 145 -11.46 4.55 1.20
N ASP A 146 -11.92 5.11 0.08
CA ASP A 146 -11.08 5.96 -0.75
C ASP A 146 -10.57 7.19 0.00
N ASN A 147 -9.28 7.48 -0.20
CA ASN A 147 -8.52 8.53 0.47
C ASN A 147 -8.33 8.30 1.97
N GLU A 148 -8.55 7.09 2.48
CA GLU A 148 -8.13 6.70 3.82
C GLU A 148 -6.68 6.19 3.80
N VAL A 149 -5.99 6.50 4.90
CA VAL A 149 -4.62 6.14 5.21
C VAL A 149 -4.64 5.48 6.57
N VAL A 150 -4.22 4.22 6.61
CA VAL A 150 -3.97 3.49 7.85
C VAL A 150 -2.51 3.63 8.23
N HIS A 151 -2.28 3.91 9.51
CA HIS A 151 -0.96 3.84 10.14
C HIS A 151 -0.98 2.70 11.15
N LEU A 152 -0.24 1.63 10.86
CA LEU A 152 -0.08 0.45 11.70
C LEU A 152 1.21 0.61 12.51
N GLN A 153 1.11 0.45 13.83
CA GLN A 153 2.24 0.58 14.75
C GLN A 153 1.98 -0.20 16.04
N ASN A 154 2.96 -0.95 16.55
CA ASN A 154 2.90 -1.60 17.88
C ASN A 154 1.63 -2.43 18.14
N ASN A 155 1.19 -3.22 17.16
CA ASN A 155 -0.07 -4.00 17.20
C ASN A 155 -1.36 -3.18 17.31
N ASP A 156 -1.26 -1.86 17.15
CA ASP A 156 -2.40 -0.96 17.03
C ASP A 156 -2.45 -0.39 15.61
N PHE A 157 -3.55 0.29 15.30
CA PHE A 157 -3.69 1.04 14.06
C PHE A 157 -4.55 2.28 14.26
N SER A 158 -4.28 3.29 13.45
CA SER A 158 -5.14 4.46 13.33
C SER A 158 -5.51 4.70 11.87
N ILE A 159 -6.73 5.16 11.62
CA ILE A 159 -7.19 5.51 10.28
C ILE A 159 -7.43 7.00 10.22
N THR A 160 -6.87 7.62 9.18
CA THR A 160 -7.06 9.03 8.90
C THR A 160 -7.22 9.25 7.40
N THR A 161 -7.87 10.32 6.99
CA THR A 161 -7.96 10.68 5.55
C THR A 161 -6.66 11.29 5.04
N VAL A 162 -6.40 11.33 3.73
CA VAL A 162 -5.24 12.06 3.15
C VAL A 162 -5.13 13.53 3.65
N SER A 163 -6.26 14.13 4.05
CA SER A 163 -6.37 15.49 4.59
C SER A 163 -6.23 15.61 6.12
N SER A 164 -5.73 14.59 6.83
CA SER A 164 -5.50 14.65 8.30
C SER A 164 -6.76 14.71 9.16
N LYS A 165 -7.88 14.16 8.69
CA LYS A 165 -9.08 13.94 9.51
C LYS A 165 -9.12 12.51 10.04
N ASN A 166 -9.39 12.34 11.32
CA ASN A 166 -9.57 11.02 11.95
C ASN A 166 -10.79 10.30 11.38
N VAL A 167 -10.68 8.99 11.26
CA VAL A 167 -11.76 8.09 10.82
C VAL A 167 -11.91 7.01 11.88
N GLU A 168 -13.15 6.74 12.28
CA GLU A 168 -13.47 5.64 13.18
C GLU A 168 -13.45 4.32 12.41
N ALA A 169 -12.72 3.33 12.93
CA ALA A 169 -12.63 2.02 12.31
C ALA A 169 -13.90 1.20 12.56
N VAL A 170 -14.51 0.69 11.49
CA VAL A 170 -15.64 -0.23 11.57
C VAL A 170 -15.12 -1.66 11.39
N ILE A 171 -15.19 -2.45 12.45
CA ILE A 171 -14.76 -3.84 12.43
C ILE A 171 -15.90 -4.71 11.90
N HIS A 172 -15.61 -5.45 10.84
CA HIS A 172 -16.49 -6.45 10.27
C HIS A 172 -15.96 -7.84 10.62
N LYS A 173 -16.87 -8.73 11.01
CA LYS A 173 -16.55 -10.15 11.11
C LYS A 173 -16.90 -10.83 9.79
N VAL A 174 -15.90 -11.42 9.15
CA VAL A 174 -16.06 -12.18 7.92
C VAL A 174 -16.49 -13.59 8.29
N ASP A 175 -17.67 -13.97 7.82
CA ASP A 175 -18.22 -15.32 7.96
C ASP A 175 -17.93 -16.06 6.65
N TRP A 176 -16.71 -16.60 6.52
CA TRP A 176 -16.30 -17.36 5.35
C TRP A 176 -15.81 -18.72 5.79
N ASP A 177 -16.40 -19.76 5.20
CA ASP A 177 -15.90 -21.12 5.29
C ASP A 177 -14.78 -21.27 4.26
N THR A 178 -13.53 -21.40 4.72
CA THR A 178 -12.35 -21.42 3.86
C THR A 178 -12.34 -22.60 2.87
N SER A 179 -13.21 -23.60 3.06
CA SER A 179 -13.41 -24.70 2.10
C SER A 179 -13.89 -24.25 0.72
N GLU A 180 -14.57 -23.11 0.60
CA GLU A 180 -15.03 -22.61 -0.70
C GLU A 180 -13.89 -22.07 -1.58
N ALA A 181 -12.75 -21.70 -1.01
CA ALA A 181 -11.60 -21.19 -1.75
C ALA A 181 -10.59 -22.28 -2.17
N GLU A 182 -10.77 -23.53 -1.74
CA GLU A 182 -9.85 -24.64 -2.04
C GLU A 182 -10.29 -25.46 -3.26
N LEU A 183 -9.35 -26.14 -3.92
CA LEU A 183 -9.64 -26.97 -5.10
C LEU A 183 -10.50 -28.21 -4.76
N GLY A 184 -10.41 -28.72 -3.53
CA GLY A 184 -11.08 -29.95 -3.11
C GLY A 184 -10.64 -31.17 -3.92
N ASP A 185 -11.60 -32.02 -4.30
CA ASP A 185 -11.36 -33.23 -5.10
C ASP A 185 -11.31 -32.97 -6.63
N TYR A 186 -11.31 -31.71 -7.06
CA TYR A 186 -11.28 -31.34 -8.48
C TYR A 186 -9.84 -31.13 -8.98
N ASP A 187 -9.60 -31.33 -10.27
CA ASP A 187 -8.28 -31.09 -10.87
C ASP A 187 -8.06 -29.59 -11.20
N HIS A 188 -9.14 -28.82 -11.36
CA HIS A 188 -9.10 -27.41 -11.78
C HIS A 188 -10.20 -26.56 -11.10
N PHE A 189 -9.90 -25.30 -10.75
CA PHE A 189 -10.88 -24.37 -10.17
C PHE A 189 -12.08 -24.12 -11.12
N MET A 190 -11.82 -23.97 -12.41
CA MET A 190 -12.89 -23.83 -13.42
C MET A 190 -13.85 -25.03 -13.42
N GLN A 191 -13.36 -26.23 -13.13
CA GLN A 191 -14.20 -27.43 -13.06
C GLN A 191 -15.06 -27.45 -11.79
N LYS A 192 -14.54 -26.94 -10.67
CA LYS A 192 -15.29 -26.80 -9.41
C LYS A 192 -16.46 -25.81 -9.54
N GLU A 193 -16.31 -24.75 -10.34
CA GLU A 193 -17.25 -23.62 -10.43
C GLU A 193 -18.34 -23.75 -11.51
N ILE A 194 -18.39 -24.86 -12.27
CA ILE A 194 -19.42 -25.18 -13.29
C ILE A 194 -20.48 -26.10 -12.71
#